data_AF-A0A820G7K5-F1
#
_entry.id   AF-A0A820G7K5-F1
#
_cell.length_a   1.000
_cell.length_b   1.000
_cell.length_c   1.000
_cell.angle_alpha   90.00
_cell.angle_beta   90.00
_cell.angle_gamma   90.00
#
_symmetry.space_group_name_H-M   'P 1'
#
loop_
_entity.id
_entity.type
_entity.pdbx_description
1 polymer ?
#
loop_
_entity_poly.entity_id
_entity_poly.type
_entity_poly.pdbx_seq_one_letter_code
_entity_poly.pdbx_strand_id
1 'polypeptide(L)'
;MLRASKMGKGVDYFNDLAHKHGYCYLLGVGPLIRLVLLEPELIADFLSRSKSEYYRKPYDLTLIVKPLTGVNNLLVSEGEEHHRARRMLNPAFHFVNLRSMIPIMVNETVKAIDSILCMSSLSNRIDIETEFSALTLSIIASSAFGQGFETIPHAKETMCHSFNEVKDVLEYRALRLIGLVQFFADLPFWGKKTI
;
A
#
# COMPACT_ATOMS: atom_id res chain seq x y z
N MET A 1 0.63 -18.63 -3.68
CA MET A 1 0.32 -19.50 -2.51
C MET A 1 1.21 -19.25 -1.28
N LEU A 2 2.52 -19.02 -1.43
CA LEU A 2 3.45 -18.76 -0.29
C LEU A 2 3.23 -17.41 0.43
N ARG A 3 2.65 -16.42 -0.26
CA ARG A 3 2.49 -15.04 0.23
C ARG A 3 1.32 -14.88 1.22
N ALA A 4 0.16 -15.45 0.88
CA ALA A 4 -1.01 -15.50 1.78
C ALA A 4 -0.74 -16.29 3.07
N SER A 5 0.03 -17.39 2.99
CA SER A 5 0.42 -18.19 4.16
C SER A 5 1.31 -17.43 5.15
N LYS A 6 2.18 -16.53 4.67
CA LYS A 6 3.02 -15.69 5.55
C LYS A 6 2.24 -14.54 6.17
N MET A 7 1.28 -13.96 5.45
CA MET A 7 0.47 -12.86 5.94
C MET A 7 -0.52 -13.29 7.03
N GLY A 8 -1.15 -14.48 6.88
CA GLY A 8 -1.98 -15.07 7.93
C GLY A 8 -1.20 -15.28 9.23
N LYS A 9 -0.01 -15.88 9.14
CA LYS A 9 0.87 -16.07 10.31
C LYS A 9 1.31 -14.78 10.99
N GLY A 10 1.45 -13.68 10.24
CA GLY A 10 1.76 -12.37 10.80
C GLY A 10 0.59 -11.82 11.62
N VAL A 11 -0.62 -11.88 11.07
CA VAL A 11 -1.84 -11.44 11.78
C VAL A 11 -2.09 -12.29 13.02
N ASP A 12 -1.97 -13.61 12.90
CA ASP A 12 -2.11 -14.54 14.02
C ASP A 12 -1.11 -14.23 15.14
N TYR A 13 0.15 -13.94 14.78
CA TYR A 13 1.18 -13.55 15.75
C TYR A 13 0.84 -12.25 16.50
N PHE A 14 0.33 -11.23 15.81
CA PHE A 14 -0.10 -9.99 16.48
C PHE A 14 -1.31 -10.21 17.38
N ASN A 15 -2.24 -11.09 16.98
CA ASN A 15 -3.38 -11.46 17.83
C ASN A 15 -2.93 -12.20 19.09
N ASP A 16 -1.99 -13.16 18.98
CA ASP A 16 -1.43 -13.88 20.13
C ASP A 16 -0.72 -12.92 21.10
N LEU A 17 0.04 -11.95 20.57
CA LEU A 17 0.69 -10.92 21.38
C LEU A 17 -0.34 -10.05 22.11
N ALA A 18 -1.41 -9.64 21.44
CA ALA A 18 -2.48 -8.86 22.06
C ALA A 18 -3.19 -9.65 23.17
N HIS A 19 -3.46 -10.94 22.96
CA HIS A 19 -4.03 -11.80 24.00
C HIS A 19 -3.11 -11.97 25.21
N LYS A 20 -1.79 -12.05 24.98
CA LYS A 20 -0.80 -12.28 26.04
C LYS A 20 -0.43 -11.02 26.84
N HIS A 21 -0.36 -9.88 26.16
CA HIS A 21 0.18 -8.63 26.73
C HIS A 21 -0.86 -7.52 26.87
N GLY A 22 -2.11 -7.77 26.45
CA GLY A 22 -3.18 -6.78 26.41
C GLY A 22 -3.17 -5.95 25.12
N TYR A 23 -4.11 -5.01 25.02
CA TYR A 23 -4.31 -4.18 23.82
C TYR A 23 -3.41 -2.93 23.76
N CYS A 24 -2.47 -2.79 24.69
CA CYS A 24 -1.44 -1.76 24.71
C CYS A 24 -0.12 -2.37 25.19
N TYR A 25 0.86 -2.52 24.29
CA TYR A 25 2.12 -3.18 24.61
C TYR A 25 3.31 -2.63 23.82
N LEU A 26 4.51 -2.83 24.34
CA LEU A 26 5.76 -2.49 23.65
C LEU A 26 6.22 -3.67 22.81
N LEU A 27 6.50 -3.40 21.54
CA LEU A 27 7.07 -4.35 20.60
C LEU A 27 8.49 -3.91 20.22
N GLY A 28 9.45 -4.77 20.51
CA GLY A 28 10.82 -4.63 20.02
C GLY A 28 10.91 -5.02 18.55
N VAL A 29 11.27 -4.06 17.71
CA VAL A 29 11.59 -4.21 16.29
C VAL A 29 13.07 -3.83 16.15
N GLY A 30 13.93 -4.69 16.71
CA GLY A 30 15.39 -4.54 16.70
C GLY A 30 15.85 -3.40 17.57
N PRO A 31 16.64 -2.43 17.07
CA PRO A 31 17.05 -1.29 17.88
C PRO A 31 15.88 -0.32 18.13
N LEU A 32 14.73 -0.55 17.48
CA LEU A 32 13.57 0.31 17.60
C LEU A 32 12.50 -0.33 18.48
N ILE A 33 12.01 0.42 19.45
CA ILE A 33 10.84 0.04 20.23
C ILE A 33 9.62 0.72 19.61
N ARG A 34 8.53 -0.02 19.45
CA ARG A 34 7.23 0.47 18.96
C ARG A 34 6.19 0.27 20.05
N LEU A 35 5.39 1.29 20.31
CA LEU A 35 4.17 1.14 21.11
C LEU A 35 3.06 0.66 20.16
N VAL A 36 2.48 -0.49 20.46
CA VAL A 36 1.32 -1.03 19.75
C VAL A 36 0.06 -0.65 20.53
N LEU A 37 -0.83 0.09 19.86
CA LEU A 37 -2.12 0.52 20.39
C LEU A 37 -3.23 -0.18 19.61
N LEU A 38 -4.02 -1.00 20.30
CA LEU A 38 -5.16 -1.73 19.74
C LEU A 38 -6.49 -1.32 20.39
N GLU A 39 -6.46 -0.42 21.38
CA GLU A 39 -7.66 0.12 22.02
C GLU A 39 -8.29 1.21 21.13
N PRO A 40 -9.57 1.08 20.72
CA PRO A 40 -10.20 2.02 19.79
C PRO A 40 -10.20 3.47 20.27
N GLU A 41 -10.38 3.70 21.57
CA GLU A 41 -10.40 5.05 22.17
C GLU A 41 -9.03 5.73 22.05
N LEU A 42 -7.95 5.00 22.34
CA LEU A 42 -6.58 5.49 22.18
C LEU A 42 -6.21 5.71 20.72
N ILE A 43 -6.65 4.85 19.81
CA ILE A 43 -6.43 5.02 18.37
C ILE A 43 -7.13 6.27 17.87
N ALA A 44 -8.39 6.50 18.26
CA ALA A 44 -9.16 7.67 17.86
C ALA A 44 -8.52 8.96 18.36
N ASP A 45 -8.06 8.97 19.61
CA ASP A 45 -7.35 10.07 20.22
C ASP A 45 -5.99 10.33 19.55
N PHE A 46 -5.21 9.28 19.27
CA PHE A 46 -3.93 9.36 18.56
C PHE A 46 -4.08 9.90 17.12
N LEU A 47 -5.10 9.45 16.39
CA LEU A 47 -5.38 9.87 15.00
C LEU A 47 -6.15 11.19 14.92
N SER A 48 -6.47 11.81 16.06
CA SER A 48 -7.20 13.07 16.10
C SER A 48 -6.40 14.23 15.52
N ARG A 49 -7.10 15.18 14.88
CA ARG A 49 -6.45 16.38 14.31
C ARG A 49 -5.79 17.26 15.38
N SER A 50 -6.31 17.27 16.60
CA SER A 50 -5.74 18.06 17.70
C SER A 50 -4.36 17.56 18.13
N LYS A 51 -3.99 16.31 17.79
CA LYS A 51 -2.70 15.73 18.15
C LYS A 51 -1.71 15.59 17.00
N SER A 52 -2.03 16.11 15.82
CA SER A 52 -1.17 15.97 14.62
C SER A 52 0.19 16.65 14.75
N GLU A 53 0.37 17.58 15.68
CA GLU A 53 1.67 18.23 15.94
C GLU A 53 2.57 17.38 16.85
N TYR A 54 1.99 16.53 17.69
CA TYR A 54 2.72 15.70 18.65
C TYR A 54 3.17 14.36 18.06
N TYR A 55 2.41 13.83 17.10
CA TYR A 55 2.70 12.55 16.47
C TYR A 55 3.17 12.74 15.03
N ARG A 56 4.30 12.12 14.70
CA ARG A 56 4.88 12.15 13.36
C ARG A 56 4.80 10.78 12.71
N LYS A 57 4.75 10.78 11.38
CA LYS A 57 4.85 9.55 10.60
C LYS A 57 6.19 8.85 10.90
N PRO A 58 6.21 7.50 10.83
CA PRO A 58 7.42 6.75 11.11
C PRO A 58 8.59 7.13 10.17
N TYR A 59 9.79 7.26 10.74
CA TYR A 59 10.98 7.65 9.98
C TYR A 59 11.39 6.62 8.93
N ASP A 60 11.23 5.34 9.25
CA ASP A 60 11.41 4.20 8.35
C ASP A 60 10.49 4.29 7.12
N LEU A 61 9.22 4.68 7.29
CA LEU A 61 8.32 4.94 6.15
C LEU A 61 8.89 6.02 5.23
N THR A 62 9.42 7.10 5.81
CA THR A 62 10.04 8.19 5.05
C THR A 62 11.27 7.71 4.28
N LEU A 63 12.13 6.90 4.89
CA LEU A 63 13.32 6.34 4.24
C LEU A 63 12.98 5.44 3.05
N ILE A 64 11.91 4.66 3.14
CA ILE A 64 11.49 3.73 2.09
C ILE A 64 10.92 4.50 0.88
N VAL A 65 10.03 5.45 1.15
CA VAL A 65 9.16 6.10 0.15
C VAL A 65 9.84 7.29 -0.54
N LYS A 66 10.53 8.14 0.23
CA LYS A 66 11.08 9.41 -0.25
C LYS A 66 12.02 9.31 -1.46
N PRO A 67 12.87 8.27 -1.61
CA PRO A 67 13.72 8.15 -2.79
C PRO A 67 12.96 7.88 -4.09
N LEU A 68 11.70 7.43 -4.01
CA LEU A 68 10.87 7.14 -5.18
C LEU A 68 9.91 8.27 -5.52
N THR A 69 9.31 8.88 -4.49
CA THR A 69 8.28 9.92 -4.66
C THR A 69 8.82 11.35 -4.53
N GLY A 70 10.13 11.50 -4.33
CA GLY A 70 10.78 12.78 -4.08
C GLY A 70 10.57 13.33 -2.67
N VAL A 71 11.19 14.48 -2.42
CA VAL A 71 11.25 15.10 -1.08
C VAL A 71 9.90 15.67 -0.63
N ASN A 72 9.14 16.26 -1.56
CA ASN A 72 7.88 16.94 -1.29
C ASN A 72 6.70 16.09 -1.80
N ASN A 73 6.36 15.05 -1.05
CA ASN A 73 5.22 14.19 -1.35
C ASN A 73 4.21 14.18 -0.20
N LEU A 74 2.93 14.03 -0.52
CA LEU A 74 1.84 14.06 0.46
C LEU A 74 1.91 12.91 1.47
N LEU A 75 2.46 11.77 1.07
CA LEU A 75 2.48 10.57 1.89
C LEU A 75 3.36 10.75 3.13
N VAL A 76 4.52 11.41 3.00
CA VAL A 76 5.49 11.56 4.11
C VAL A 76 5.74 13.01 4.54
N SER A 77 5.19 14.01 3.83
CA SER A 77 5.26 15.40 4.30
C SER A 77 4.47 15.60 5.59
N GLU A 78 4.88 16.60 6.38
CA GLU A 78 4.28 16.96 7.68
C GLU A 78 4.00 18.46 7.75
N GLY A 79 3.19 18.88 8.73
CA GLY A 79 2.93 20.28 9.06
C GLY A 79 2.45 21.11 7.87
N GLU A 80 2.97 22.33 7.72
CA GLU A 80 2.56 23.29 6.69
C GLU A 80 2.72 22.77 5.26
N GLU A 81 3.77 21.99 4.97
CA GLU A 81 3.97 21.42 3.64
C GLU A 81 2.85 20.42 3.30
N HIS A 82 2.51 19.56 4.26
CA HIS A 82 1.40 18.63 4.11
C HIS A 82 0.05 19.35 4.01
N HIS A 83 -0.18 20.37 4.83
CA HIS A 83 -1.39 21.19 4.77
C HIS A 83 -1.54 21.90 3.42
N ARG A 84 -0.46 22.48 2.89
CA ARG A 84 -0.44 23.12 1.57
C ARG A 84 -0.77 22.13 0.47
N ALA A 85 -0.09 20.97 0.45
CA ALA A 85 -0.33 19.93 -0.55
C ALA A 85 -1.78 19.40 -0.51
N ARG A 86 -2.34 19.15 0.68
CA ARG A 86 -3.76 18.76 0.82
C ARG A 86 -4.71 19.85 0.34
N ARG A 87 -4.45 21.11 0.68
CA ARG A 87 -5.31 22.22 0.27
C ARG A 87 -5.40 22.32 -1.26
N MET A 88 -4.29 22.06 -1.96
CA MET A 88 -4.25 22.03 -3.42
C MET A 88 -4.95 20.81 -4.03
N LEU A 89 -4.83 19.64 -3.40
CA LEU A 89 -5.37 18.37 -3.93
C LEU A 89 -6.85 18.12 -3.60
N ASN A 90 -7.31 18.52 -2.42
CA ASN A 90 -8.67 18.26 -1.93
C ASN A 90 -9.78 18.65 -2.93
N PRO A 91 -9.67 19.74 -3.72
CA PRO A 91 -10.67 20.09 -4.71
C PRO A 91 -10.95 18.97 -5.73
N ALA A 92 -9.93 18.22 -6.15
CA ALA A 92 -10.09 17.11 -7.08
C ALA A 92 -10.95 15.95 -6.52
N PHE A 93 -11.07 15.86 -5.19
CA PHE A 93 -11.84 14.85 -4.48
C PHE A 93 -13.20 15.36 -3.96
N HIS A 94 -13.67 16.52 -4.42
CA HIS A 94 -15.04 16.96 -4.16
C HIS A 94 -16.05 16.02 -4.85
N PHE A 95 -17.24 15.90 -4.25
CA PHE A 95 -18.30 14.99 -4.70
C PHE A 95 -18.61 15.07 -6.19
N VAL A 96 -18.66 16.29 -6.76
CA VAL A 96 -18.92 16.49 -8.20
C VAL A 96 -17.83 15.85 -9.07
N ASN A 97 -16.56 16.04 -8.69
CA ASN A 97 -15.41 15.49 -9.42
C ASN A 97 -15.31 13.98 -9.25
N LEU A 98 -15.60 13.46 -8.06
CA LEU A 98 -15.69 12.01 -7.83
C LEU A 98 -16.80 11.39 -8.68
N ARG A 99 -17.96 12.04 -8.76
CA ARG A 99 -19.09 11.58 -9.57
C ARG A 99 -18.73 11.52 -11.06
N SER A 100 -17.93 12.46 -11.57
CA SER A 100 -17.47 12.41 -12.97
C SER A 100 -16.45 11.31 -13.25
N MET A 101 -15.81 10.73 -12.23
CA MET A 101 -14.91 9.58 -12.40
C MET A 101 -15.64 8.24 -12.50
N ILE A 102 -16.90 8.15 -12.02
CA ILE A 102 -17.67 6.89 -12.02
C ILE A 102 -17.80 6.28 -13.43
N PRO A 103 -18.19 7.03 -14.48
CA PRO A 103 -18.28 6.46 -15.82
C PRO A 103 -16.95 5.90 -16.33
N ILE A 104 -15.83 6.53 -15.97
CA ILE A 104 -14.47 6.07 -16.31
C ILE A 104 -14.21 4.72 -15.63
N MET A 105 -14.49 4.62 -14.34
CA MET A 105 -14.32 3.37 -13.57
C MET A 105 -15.14 2.22 -14.16
N VAL A 106 -16.40 2.48 -14.51
CA VAL A 106 -17.28 1.48 -15.14
C VAL A 106 -16.73 1.03 -16.48
N ASN A 107 -16.33 1.96 -17.35
CA ASN A 107 -15.81 1.66 -18.67
C ASN A 107 -14.54 0.80 -18.63
N GLU A 108 -13.57 1.16 -17.78
CA GLU A 108 -12.34 0.37 -17.61
C GLU A 108 -12.63 -1.02 -17.02
N THR A 109 -13.61 -1.12 -16.11
CA THR A 109 -14.02 -2.40 -15.52
C THR A 109 -14.65 -3.31 -16.57
N VAL A 110 -15.53 -2.79 -17.43
CA VAL A 110 -16.14 -3.56 -18.53
C VAL A 110 -15.07 -4.09 -19.47
N LYS A 111 -14.13 -3.24 -19.92
CA LYS A 111 -13.00 -3.66 -20.77
C LYS A 111 -12.17 -4.77 -20.12
N ALA A 112 -11.89 -4.66 -18.82
CA ALA A 112 -11.12 -5.69 -18.11
C ALA A 112 -11.89 -7.02 -18.03
N ILE A 113 -13.20 -6.97 -17.74
CA ILE A 113 -14.06 -8.16 -17.74
C ILE A 113 -14.06 -8.83 -19.12
N ASP A 114 -14.26 -8.07 -20.19
CA ASP A 114 -14.28 -8.59 -21.55
C ASP A 114 -12.93 -9.26 -21.92
N SER A 115 -11.82 -8.63 -21.54
CA SER A 115 -10.47 -9.19 -21.72
C SER A 115 -10.29 -10.50 -20.95
N ILE A 116 -10.70 -10.54 -19.69
CA ILE A 116 -10.62 -11.73 -18.83
C ILE A 116 -11.47 -12.87 -19.40
N LEU A 117 -12.70 -12.58 -19.84
CA LEU A 117 -13.60 -13.56 -20.45
C LEU A 117 -13.00 -14.14 -21.74
N CYS A 118 -12.44 -13.28 -22.59
CA CYS A 118 -11.72 -13.69 -23.80
C CYS A 118 -10.54 -14.62 -23.47
N MET A 119 -9.70 -14.26 -22.50
CA MET A 119 -8.57 -15.09 -22.07
C MET A 119 -9.02 -16.41 -21.43
N SER A 120 -10.14 -16.42 -20.70
CA SER A 120 -10.68 -17.63 -20.06
C SER A 120 -11.16 -18.66 -21.08
N SER A 121 -11.53 -18.22 -22.28
CA SER A 121 -11.89 -19.11 -23.38
C SER A 121 -10.67 -19.78 -24.03
N LEU A 122 -9.47 -19.23 -23.82
CA LEU A 122 -8.21 -19.67 -24.44
C LEU A 122 -7.25 -20.37 -23.45
N SER A 123 -7.34 -20.06 -22.15
CA SER A 123 -6.46 -20.55 -21.10
C SER A 123 -7.24 -21.04 -19.88
N ASN A 124 -6.78 -22.14 -19.27
CA ASN A 124 -7.40 -22.72 -18.06
C ASN A 124 -7.06 -21.96 -16.76
N ARG A 125 -6.12 -21.01 -16.76
CA ARG A 125 -5.71 -20.27 -15.55
C ARG A 125 -5.39 -18.81 -15.86
N ILE A 126 -6.02 -17.91 -15.11
CA ILE A 126 -5.81 -16.47 -15.16
C ILE A 126 -5.33 -16.02 -13.78
N ASP A 127 -4.30 -15.18 -13.76
CA ASP A 127 -3.84 -14.52 -12.54
C ASP A 127 -4.66 -13.25 -12.27
N ILE A 128 -5.69 -13.39 -11.44
CA ILE A 128 -6.61 -12.32 -11.07
C ILE A 128 -5.91 -11.17 -10.32
N GLU A 129 -4.80 -11.42 -9.60
CA GLU A 129 -4.05 -10.36 -8.90
C GLU A 129 -3.43 -9.39 -9.92
N THR A 130 -2.83 -9.94 -10.97
CA THR A 130 -2.23 -9.18 -12.06
C THR A 130 -3.30 -8.39 -12.82
N GLU A 131 -4.44 -9.01 -13.13
CA GLU A 131 -5.53 -8.34 -13.86
C GLU A 131 -6.18 -7.20 -13.06
N PHE A 132 -6.41 -7.38 -11.75
CA PHE A 132 -6.92 -6.28 -10.91
C PHE A 132 -5.91 -5.16 -10.72
N SER A 133 -4.62 -5.47 -10.64
CA SER A 133 -3.56 -4.46 -10.60
C SER A 133 -3.54 -3.64 -11.88
N ALA A 134 -3.65 -4.30 -13.05
CA ALA A 134 -3.75 -3.62 -14.33
C ALA A 134 -5.03 -2.78 -14.47
N LEU A 135 -6.18 -3.28 -14.00
CA LEU A 135 -7.44 -2.55 -14.00
C LEU A 135 -7.35 -1.27 -13.16
N THR A 136 -6.89 -1.37 -11.91
CA THR A 136 -6.78 -0.21 -11.01
C THR A 136 -5.80 0.83 -11.55
N LEU A 137 -4.71 0.39 -12.20
CA LEU A 137 -3.77 1.27 -12.89
C LEU A 137 -4.43 2.00 -14.09
N SER A 138 -5.20 1.30 -14.90
CA SER A 138 -5.97 1.90 -16.00
C SER A 138 -7.00 2.92 -15.50
N ILE A 139 -7.71 2.61 -14.41
CA ILE A 139 -8.68 3.52 -13.80
C ILE A 139 -8.00 4.79 -13.34
N ILE A 140 -6.93 4.69 -12.53
CA ILE A 140 -6.26 5.89 -12.01
C ILE A 140 -5.59 6.70 -13.13
N ALA A 141 -5.02 6.04 -14.14
CA ALA A 141 -4.44 6.71 -15.30
C ALA A 141 -5.50 7.58 -16.01
N SER A 142 -6.64 6.98 -16.32
CA SER A 142 -7.74 7.63 -17.01
C SER A 142 -8.42 8.71 -16.17
N SER A 143 -8.63 8.46 -14.87
CA SER A 143 -9.36 9.38 -13.99
C SER A 143 -8.52 10.56 -13.52
N ALA A 144 -7.22 10.35 -13.26
CA ALA A 144 -6.34 11.39 -12.73
C ALA A 144 -5.65 12.21 -13.82
N PHE A 145 -5.29 11.59 -14.95
CA PHE A 145 -4.54 12.26 -16.03
C PHE A 145 -5.38 12.50 -17.29
N GLY A 146 -6.64 12.07 -17.31
CA GLY A 146 -7.58 12.31 -18.40
C GLY A 146 -7.32 11.48 -19.67
N GLN A 147 -6.28 10.64 -19.66
CA GLN A 147 -5.95 9.74 -20.76
C GLN A 147 -5.61 8.36 -20.19
N GLY A 148 -6.25 7.33 -20.74
CA GLY A 148 -5.87 5.95 -20.49
C GLY A 148 -4.68 5.53 -21.35
N PHE A 149 -4.36 4.24 -21.34
CA PHE A 149 -3.21 3.69 -22.06
C PHE A 149 -3.53 3.27 -23.50
N GLU A 150 -4.75 3.47 -23.98
CA GLU A 150 -5.22 2.97 -25.27
C GLU A 150 -4.61 3.71 -26.47
N THR A 151 -4.15 4.94 -26.25
CA THR A 151 -3.60 5.79 -27.31
C THR A 151 -2.15 5.46 -27.66
N ILE A 152 -1.45 4.73 -26.79
CA ILE A 152 -0.02 4.42 -26.93
C ILE A 152 0.18 2.89 -26.93
N PRO A 153 0.65 2.30 -28.04
CA PRO A 153 0.94 0.86 -28.10
C PRO A 153 1.86 0.42 -26.96
N HIS A 154 1.54 -0.71 -26.32
CA HIS A 154 2.31 -1.29 -25.20
C HIS A 154 2.47 -0.42 -23.95
N ALA A 155 1.82 0.75 -23.86
CA ALA A 155 1.95 1.61 -22.67
C ALA A 155 1.37 0.95 -21.42
N LYS A 156 0.23 0.26 -21.54
CA LYS A 156 -0.40 -0.46 -20.43
C LYS A 156 0.53 -1.52 -19.86
N GLU A 157 1.13 -2.33 -20.73
CA GLU A 157 2.03 -3.42 -20.36
C GLU A 157 3.30 -2.89 -19.69
N THR A 158 3.95 -1.90 -20.31
CA THR A 158 5.14 -1.25 -19.78
C THR A 158 4.87 -0.65 -18.39
N MET A 159 3.76 0.08 -18.24
CA MET A 159 3.41 0.72 -16.97
C MET A 159 3.09 -0.31 -15.88
N CYS A 160 2.36 -1.38 -16.21
CA CYS A 160 2.10 -2.47 -15.25
C CYS A 160 3.40 -3.14 -14.79
N HIS A 161 4.32 -3.41 -15.72
CA HIS A 161 5.62 -4.00 -15.40
C HIS A 161 6.43 -3.09 -14.48
N SER A 162 6.62 -1.83 -14.85
CA SER A 162 7.37 -0.87 -14.04
C SER A 162 6.75 -0.65 -12.66
N PHE A 163 5.43 -0.63 -12.55
CA PHE A 163 4.77 -0.47 -11.25
C PHE A 163 4.99 -1.68 -10.35
N ASN A 164 4.97 -2.90 -10.91
CA ASN A 164 5.30 -4.12 -10.18
C ASN A 164 6.76 -4.15 -9.73
N GLU A 165 7.72 -3.73 -10.57
CA GLU A 165 9.12 -3.62 -10.17
C GLU A 165 9.31 -2.62 -9.01
N VAL A 166 8.65 -1.46 -9.07
CA VAL A 166 8.70 -0.45 -8.00
C VAL A 166 8.11 -1.01 -6.70
N LYS A 167 7.00 -1.74 -6.77
CA LYS A 167 6.41 -2.45 -5.62
C LYS A 167 7.40 -3.44 -5.01
N ASP A 168 8.05 -4.25 -5.83
CA ASP A 168 9.02 -5.24 -5.35
C ASP A 168 10.25 -4.58 -4.72
N VAL A 169 10.71 -3.44 -5.26
CA VAL A 169 11.79 -2.64 -4.65
C VAL A 169 11.36 -2.03 -3.31
N LEU A 170 10.14 -1.49 -3.22
CA LEU A 170 9.57 -0.97 -1.98
C LEU A 170 9.49 -2.04 -0.91
N GLU A 171 8.99 -3.22 -1.27
CA GLU A 171 8.92 -4.38 -0.40
C GLU A 171 10.32 -4.82 0.03
N TYR A 172 11.25 -4.96 -0.90
CA TYR A 172 12.63 -5.31 -0.57
C TYR A 172 13.26 -4.31 0.40
N ARG A 173 13.04 -3.00 0.22
CA ARG A 173 13.52 -1.98 1.15
C ARG A 173 12.88 -2.10 2.53
N ALA A 174 11.56 -2.31 2.59
CA ALA A 174 10.85 -2.55 3.84
C ALA A 174 11.40 -3.80 4.55
N LEU A 175 11.57 -4.90 3.82
CA LEU A 175 12.11 -6.17 4.33
C LEU A 175 13.59 -6.06 4.71
N ARG A 176 14.39 -5.22 4.06
CA ARG A 176 15.80 -5.00 4.40
C ARG A 176 15.96 -4.17 5.68
N LEU A 177 15.10 -3.18 5.90
CA LEU A 177 15.05 -2.46 7.17
C LEU A 177 14.62 -3.39 8.31
N ILE A 178 13.72 -4.33 8.01
CA ILE A 178 13.37 -5.45 8.91
C ILE A 178 14.58 -6.41 9.10
N GLY A 179 15.40 -6.68 8.10
CA GLY A 179 16.58 -7.55 8.21
C GLY A 179 17.77 -6.97 8.98
N LEU A 180 17.81 -5.65 9.24
CA LEU A 180 18.77 -5.00 10.16
C LEU A 180 18.44 -5.29 11.64
N VAL A 181 17.29 -5.92 11.88
CA VAL A 181 16.80 -6.35 13.18
C VAL A 181 16.95 -7.85 13.26
N GLN A 182 17.97 -8.31 13.99
CA GLN A 182 18.27 -9.75 14.16
C GLN A 182 17.05 -10.57 14.62
N PHE A 183 16.15 -9.92 15.39
CA PHE A 183 14.89 -10.48 15.89
C PHE A 183 13.92 -11.02 14.82
N PHE A 184 13.83 -10.43 13.61
CA PHE A 184 12.88 -10.96 12.60
C PHE A 184 13.35 -12.28 11.98
N ALA A 185 14.66 -12.57 11.98
CA ALA A 185 15.16 -13.87 11.56
C ALA A 185 14.73 -14.98 12.54
N ASP A 186 14.49 -14.63 13.80
CA ASP A 186 14.09 -15.54 14.88
C ASP A 186 12.56 -15.66 15.04
N LEU A 187 11.77 -14.92 14.25
CA LEU A 187 10.31 -15.03 14.27
C LEU A 187 9.82 -16.34 13.61
N PRO A 188 8.83 -17.04 14.21
CA PRO A 188 8.44 -18.39 13.82
C PRO A 188 7.84 -18.52 12.40
N PHE A 189 7.53 -17.40 11.74
CA PHE A 189 6.99 -17.35 10.39
C PHE A 189 7.98 -16.87 9.32
N TRP A 190 9.15 -16.37 9.72
CA TRP A 190 10.16 -15.82 8.82
C TRP A 190 11.33 -16.78 8.52
N GLY A 191 11.47 -17.86 9.30
CA GLY A 191 12.54 -18.84 9.13
C GLY A 191 12.70 -19.31 7.68
N LYS A 192 13.91 -19.16 7.12
CA LYS A 192 14.34 -19.94 5.96
C LYS A 192 14.16 -21.40 6.35
N LYS A 193 13.37 -22.17 5.60
CA LYS A 193 13.52 -23.63 5.62
C LYS A 193 14.93 -23.89 5.10
N THR A 194 15.88 -24.07 6.00
CA THR A 194 17.16 -24.69 5.73
C THR A 194 16.86 -26.06 5.12
N ILE A 195 17.39 -26.27 3.92
CA ILE A 195 17.60 -27.60 3.35
C ILE A 195 18.62 -28.31 4.24
#